data_AF-A0A942AJL5-F1
#
_entry.id   AF-A0A942AJL5-F1
#
_cell.length_a   1.000
_cell.length_b   1.000
_cell.length_c   1.000
_cell.angle_alpha   90.00
_cell.angle_beta   90.00
_cell.angle_gamma   90.00
#
_symmetry.space_group_name_H-M   'P 1'
#
loop_
_entity.id
_entity.type
_entity.pdbx_description
1 polymer ?
#
loop_
_entity_poly.entity_id
_entity_poly.type
_entity_poly.pdbx_seq_one_letter_code
_entity_poly.pdbx_strand_id
1 'polypeptide(L)' 'MAFTVRIGPETGIPELEDCSLVTATYRLSDNTHGTIGVIGPTRMQYGRVLSVLSAMGKQLTDLLRQDKE' A
#
# COMPACT_ATOMS: atom_id res chain seq x y z
N MET A 1 4.34 10.19 -0.83
CA MET A 1 3.88 8.78 -0.78
C MET A 1 4.41 8.08 -2.02
N ALA A 2 4.86 6.85 -1.92
CA ALA A 2 5.37 6.07 -3.04
C ALA A 2 4.53 4.80 -3.21
N PHE A 3 4.23 4.41 -4.45
CA PHE A 3 3.47 3.21 -4.76
C PHE A 3 4.32 2.20 -5.52
N THR A 4 4.13 0.93 -5.21
CA THR A 4 4.70 -0.18 -5.96
C THR A 4 3.60 -1.17 -6.31
N VAL A 5 3.57 -1.63 -7.55
CA VAL A 5 2.65 -2.66 -8.02
C VAL A 5 3.49 -3.84 -8.49
N ARG A 6 3.16 -5.04 -8.03
CA ARG A 6 3.78 -6.30 -8.45
C ARG A 6 2.67 -7.23 -8.88
N ILE A 7 2.72 -7.69 -10.12
CA ILE A 7 1.65 -8.48 -10.75
C ILE A 7 2.12 -9.92 -10.96
N GLY A 8 1.40 -10.87 -10.37
CA GLY A 8 1.60 -12.30 -10.49
C GLY A 8 3.06 -12.71 -10.23
N PRO A 9 3.80 -13.17 -11.26
CA PRO A 9 5.17 -13.63 -11.10
C PRO A 9 6.14 -12.53 -10.62
N GLU A 10 5.84 -11.25 -10.82
CA GLU A 10 6.65 -10.14 -10.30
C GLU A 10 6.68 -10.10 -8.76
N THR A 11 5.72 -10.76 -8.11
CA THR A 11 5.66 -10.90 -6.64
C THR A 11 6.79 -11.79 -6.10
N GLY A 12 7.42 -12.62 -6.95
CA GLY A 12 8.48 -13.54 -6.56
C GLY A 12 8.03 -14.61 -5.55
N ILE A 13 6.72 -14.75 -5.32
CA ILE A 13 6.10 -15.68 -4.40
C ILE A 13 5.20 -16.60 -5.25
N PRO A 14 5.54 -17.89 -5.40
CA PRO A 14 4.78 -18.82 -6.25
C PRO A 14 3.28 -18.86 -5.90
N GLU A 15 2.96 -18.78 -4.61
CA GLU A 15 1.58 -18.81 -4.10
C GLU A 15 0.79 -17.54 -4.46
N LEU A 16 1.46 -16.48 -4.92
CA LEU A 16 0.86 -15.22 -5.37
C LEU A 16 0.93 -15.03 -6.88
N GLU A 17 1.23 -16.08 -7.65
CA GLU A 17 1.25 -16.06 -9.12
C GLU A 17 -0.04 -15.52 -9.74
N ASP A 18 -1.19 -15.85 -9.15
CA ASP A 18 -2.51 -15.38 -9.61
C ASP A 18 -2.94 -14.04 -8.97
N CYS A 19 -2.08 -13.45 -8.15
CA CYS A 19 -2.38 -12.25 -7.37
C CYS A 19 -1.53 -11.05 -7.79
N SER A 20 -2.08 -9.85 -7.59
CA SER A 20 -1.33 -8.60 -7.57
C SER A 20 -1.14 -8.12 -6.14
N LEU A 21 0.07 -7.65 -5.86
CA LEU A 21 0.43 -6.95 -4.63
C LEU A 21 0.63 -5.46 -4.95
N VAL A 22 -0.19 -4.60 -4.37
CA VAL A 22 -0.03 -3.15 -4.44
C VAL A 22 0.37 -2.65 -3.07
N THR A 23 1.50 -1.95 -2.98
CA THR A 23 1.96 -1.33 -1.74
C THR A 23 2.00 0.19 -1.87
N ALA A 24 1.71 0.88 -0.77
CA ALA A 24 1.86 2.31 -0.63
C ALA A 24 2.71 2.59 0.62
N THR A 25 3.86 3.22 0.42
CA THR A 25 4.75 3.66 1.49
C THR A 25 4.47 5.13 1.79
N TYR A 26 4.06 5.39 3.03
CA TYR A 26 3.79 6.71 3.58
C TYR A 26 4.84 7.07 4.63
N ARG A 27 5.02 8.37 4.83
CA ARG A 27 5.97 8.90 5.81
C ARG A 27 5.16 9.40 6.98
N LEU A 28 5.57 9.00 8.17
CA LEU A 28 5.10 9.54 9.42
C LEU A 28 5.99 10.73 9.82
N SER A 29 5.66 11.35 10.96
CA SER A 29 6.59 12.24 11.67
C SER A 29 7.96 11.54 11.85
N ASP A 30 8.99 12.29 12.25
CA ASP A 30 10.25 11.71 12.81
C ASP A 30 11.02 10.69 11.97
N ASN A 31 10.91 10.74 10.63
CA ASN A 31 11.65 9.87 9.72
C ASN A 31 11.17 8.41 9.68
N THR A 32 10.07 8.09 10.38
CA THR A 32 9.45 6.77 10.32
C THR A 32 8.66 6.60 9.01
N HIS A 33 8.78 5.43 8.38
CA HIS A 33 8.02 5.06 7.17
C HIS A 33 7.09 3.89 7.48
N GLY A 34 5.82 4.03 7.11
CA GLY A 34 4.85 2.96 7.16
C GLY A 34 4.56 2.44 5.76
N THR A 35 4.28 1.16 5.62
CA THR A 35 3.85 0.56 4.34
C THR A 35 2.53 -0.16 4.54
N ILE A 36 1.55 0.17 3.71
CA ILE A 36 0.28 -0.56 3.61
C ILE A 36 0.23 -1.27 2.26
N GLY A 37 -0.44 -2.40 2.20
CA GLY A 37 -0.57 -3.17 0.96
C GLY A 37 -1.93 -3.81 0.78
N VAL A 38 -2.32 -4.00 -0.47
CA VAL A 38 -3.50 -4.74 -0.91
C VAL A 38 -3.03 -5.92 -1.74
N ILE A 39 -3.54 -7.11 -1.42
CA ILE A 39 -3.41 -8.32 -2.22
C ILE A 39 -4.78 -8.58 -2.85
N GLY A 40 -4.80 -8.79 -4.16
CA GLY A 40 -6.02 -9.08 -4.90
C GLY A 40 -5.73 -9.83 -6.19
N PRO A 41 -6.75 -10.17 -6.99
CA PRO A 41 -6.55 -10.84 -8.27
C PRO A 41 -5.78 -9.94 -9.25
N THR A 42 -5.09 -10.57 -10.21
CA THR A 42 -4.32 -9.88 -11.26
C THR A 42 -5.15 -8.90 -12.11
N ARG A 43 -6.47 -9.10 -12.22
CA ARG A 43 -7.38 -8.14 -12.86
C ARG A 43 -8.24 -7.44 -11.82
N MET A 44 -7.75 -6.31 -11.30
CA MET A 44 -8.49 -5.45 -10.37
C MET A 44 -8.57 -4.00 -10.86
N GLN A 45 -9.44 -3.20 -10.24
CA GLN A 45 -9.56 -1.78 -10.53
C GLN A 45 -8.41 -1.00 -9.85
N TYR A 46 -7.23 -1.01 -10.45
CA TYR A 46 -6.02 -0.38 -9.89
C TYR A 46 -6.23 1.09 -9.53
N GLY A 47 -6.93 1.86 -10.36
CA GLY A 47 -7.23 3.26 -10.05
C GLY A 47 -7.96 3.41 -8.71
N ARG A 48 -8.99 2.59 -8.47
CA ARG A 48 -9.72 2.58 -7.20
C ARG A 48 -8.85 2.13 -6.03
N VAL A 49 -8.04 1.09 -6.21
CA VAL A 49 -7.13 0.56 -5.17
C VAL A 49 -6.10 1.62 -4.76
N LEU A 50 -5.48 2.29 -5.73
CA LEU A 50 -4.51 3.36 -5.47
C LEU A 50 -5.17 4.54 -4.76
N SER A 51 -6.38 4.94 -5.14
CA SER A 51 -7.13 6.00 -4.46
C SER A 51 -7.46 5.63 -3.00
N VAL A 52 -7.91 4.40 -2.75
CA VAL A 52 -8.20 3.92 -1.39
C VAL A 52 -6.93 3.88 -0.55
N LEU A 53 -5.85 3.28 -1.06
CA LEU A 53 -4.55 3.25 -0.36
C LEU A 53 -4.03 4.65 -0.08
N SER A 54 -4.22 5.61 -0.99
CA SER A 54 -3.84 7.01 -0.75
C SER A 54 -4.64 7.65 0.38
N ALA A 55 -5.95 7.43 0.43
CA ALA A 55 -6.80 7.96 1.48
C ALA A 55 -6.43 7.33 2.84
N MET A 56 -6.24 6.01 2.88
CA MET A 56 -5.84 5.28 4.09
C MET A 56 -4.46 5.71 4.59
N GLY A 57 -3.47 5.82 3.69
CA GLY A 57 -2.12 6.29 4.06
C GLY A 57 -2.15 7.68 4.68
N LYS A 58 -2.94 8.60 4.12
CA LYS A 58 -3.13 9.94 4.69
C LYS A 58 -3.79 9.89 6.07
N GLN A 59 -4.89 9.14 6.21
CA GLN A 59 -5.59 8.98 7.50
C GLN A 59 -4.69 8.37 8.57
N LEU A 60 -3.91 7.34 8.23
CA LEU A 60 -2.94 6.74 9.14
C LEU A 60 -1.85 7.73 9.54
N THR A 61 -1.33 8.53 8.62
CA THR A 61 -0.38 9.61 8.96
C THR A 61 -0.99 10.61 9.94
N ASP A 62 -2.23 11.07 9.73
CA ASP A 62 -2.89 12.00 10.63
C ASP A 62 -3.15 11.38 12.03
N LEU A 63 -3.70 10.16 12.08
CA LEU A 63 -4.00 9.46 13.34
C LEU A 63 -2.74 9.17 14.16
N LEU A 64 -1.69 8.63 13.52
CA LEU A 64 -0.45 8.26 14.19
C LEU A 64 0.43 9.47 14.51
N ARG A 65 0.18 10.63 13.88
CA ARG A 65 0.78 11.89 14.30
C ARG A 65 0.22 12.36 15.64
N GLN A 66 -1.06 12.10 15.89
CA GLN A 66 -1.80 12.56 17.07
C GLN A 66 -1.51 11.72 18.33
N ASP A 67 -1.10 10.45 18.17
CA ASP A 67 -0.72 9.56 19.29
C ASP A 67 0.62 9.96 19.95
N LYS A 68 1.36 10.89 19.34
CA LYS A 68 2.66 11.38 19.82
C LYS A 68 2.60 12.72 20.57
N GLU A 69 1.41 13.26 20.81
CA GLU A 69 1.17 14.52 21.53
C GLU A 69 0.70 14.31 22.98
#